data_AF-A0A828Y6E9-F1
#
_entry.id   AF-A0A828Y6E9-F1
#
_cell.length_a   1.000
_cell.length_b   1.000
_cell.length_c   1.000
_cell.angle_alpha   90.00
_cell.angle_beta   90.00
_cell.angle_gamma   90.00
#
_symmetry.space_group_name_H-M   'P 1'
#
loop_
_entity.id
_entity.type
_entity.pdbx_description
1 polymer ?
#
loop_
_entity_poly.entity_id
_entity_poly.type
_entity_poly.pdbx_seq_one_letter_code
_entity_poly.pdbx_strand_id
1 'polypeptide(L)'
;MNKNNLVVEENSNPSLDSELRFIPKEIRQKIKTELRYRYGSVAEWTRINNLNYGYVTQVFSGIAPGHNIRALLEKEGLLHPTSKEVLGVQ
;
A
#
# COMPACT_ATOMS: atom_id res chain seq x y z
N MET A 1 -39.35 -26.73 -10.41
CA MET A 1 -39.00 -25.61 -11.32
C MET A 1 -39.43 -24.34 -10.60
N ASN A 2 -38.61 -23.31 -10.36
CA ASN A 2 -37.59 -22.71 -11.20
C ASN A 2 -36.40 -22.21 -10.35
N LYS A 3 -35.17 -22.53 -10.79
CA LYS A 3 -33.91 -22.05 -10.23
C LYS A 3 -33.55 -20.76 -10.97
N ASN A 4 -33.61 -19.61 -10.29
CA ASN A 4 -33.01 -18.38 -10.82
C ASN A 4 -31.63 -18.22 -10.20
N ASN A 5 -30.65 -18.86 -10.81
CA ASN A 5 -29.24 -18.53 -10.70
C ASN A 5 -29.04 -17.13 -11.28
N LEU A 6 -28.92 -16.11 -10.44
CA LEU A 6 -28.34 -14.85 -10.86
C LEU A 6 -26.84 -14.93 -10.58
N VAL A 7 -26.11 -15.34 -11.61
CA VAL A 7 -24.66 -15.24 -11.71
C VAL A 7 -24.28 -13.78 -11.46
N VAL A 8 -23.64 -13.53 -10.32
CA VAL A 8 -22.93 -12.28 -10.07
C VAL A 8 -21.71 -12.32 -10.96
N GLU A 9 -21.77 -11.63 -12.10
CA GLU A 9 -20.59 -11.35 -12.91
C GLU A 9 -19.68 -10.41 -12.12
N GLU A 10 -18.70 -10.99 -11.41
CA GLU A 10 -17.51 -10.30 -10.93
C GLU A 10 -16.71 -9.82 -12.15
N ASN A 11 -17.12 -8.67 -12.70
CA ASN A 11 -16.25 -7.84 -13.52
C ASN A 11 -15.21 -7.16 -12.61
N SER A 12 -14.35 -7.97 -12.00
CA SER A 12 -13.16 -7.53 -11.28
C SER A 12 -12.19 -6.95 -12.30
N ASN A 13 -12.28 -5.65 -12.57
CA ASN A 13 -11.27 -4.93 -13.35
C ASN A 13 -9.90 -5.12 -12.69
N PRO A 14 -8.98 -5.94 -13.26
CA PRO A 14 -7.70 -6.27 -12.61
C PRO A 14 -6.76 -5.05 -12.50
N SER A 15 -7.09 -3.98 -13.22
CA SER A 15 -6.40 -2.69 -13.23
C SER A 15 -6.46 -1.98 -11.87
N LEU A 16 -7.66 -1.82 -11.29
CA LEU A 16 -7.84 -1.09 -10.02
C LEU A 16 -7.22 -1.84 -8.83
N ASP A 17 -7.37 -3.17 -8.80
CA ASP A 17 -6.80 -4.00 -7.74
C ASP A 17 -5.26 -4.00 -7.79
N SER A 18 -4.68 -3.85 -8.99
CA SER A 18 -3.24 -3.70 -9.17
C SER A 18 -2.73 -2.33 -8.74
N GLU A 19 -3.46 -1.25 -8.99
CA GLU A 19 -3.07 0.09 -8.55
C GLU A 19 -3.04 0.24 -7.02
N LEU A 20 -3.96 -0.41 -6.31
CA LEU A 20 -4.00 -0.38 -4.83
C LEU A 20 -2.80 -1.08 -4.18
N ARG A 21 -2.15 -2.01 -4.88
CA ARG A 21 -0.96 -2.72 -4.39
C ARG A 21 0.28 -1.83 -4.34
N PHE A 22 0.34 -0.77 -5.14
CA PHE A 22 1.47 0.15 -5.18
C PHE A 22 1.19 1.42 -4.36
N ILE A 23 2.23 1.97 -3.75
CA ILE A 23 2.14 3.27 -3.06
C ILE A 23 2.34 4.36 -4.12
N PRO A 24 1.46 5.36 -4.28
CA PRO A 24 1.62 6.44 -5.27
C PRO A 24 2.94 7.19 -5.10
N LYS A 25 3.51 7.69 -6.20
CA LYS A 25 4.86 8.31 -6.23
C LYS A 25 5.01 9.44 -5.20
N GLU A 26 3.99 10.29 -5.09
CA GLU A 26 3.93 11.45 -4.21
C GLU A 26 3.99 10.99 -2.75
N ILE A 27 3.24 9.93 -2.42
CA ILE A 27 3.24 9.31 -1.10
C ILE A 27 4.58 8.65 -0.80
N ARG A 28 5.18 7.92 -1.75
CA ARG A 28 6.52 7.33 -1.59
C ARG A 28 7.58 8.40 -1.29
N GLN A 29 7.52 9.55 -1.95
CA GLN A 29 8.45 10.66 -1.69
C GLN A 29 8.26 11.23 -0.29
N LYS A 30 7.01 11.46 0.13
CA LYS A 30 6.69 11.92 1.50
C LYS A 30 7.22 10.94 2.55
N ILE A 31 6.93 9.65 2.40
CA ILE A 31 7.42 8.60 3.31
C ILE A 31 8.95 8.61 3.38
N LYS A 32 9.66 8.63 2.24
CA LYS A 32 11.14 8.69 2.25
C LYS A 32 11.68 9.89 3.01
N THR A 33 11.03 11.05 2.91
CA THR A 33 11.42 12.26 3.63
C THR A 33 11.17 12.12 5.12
N GLU A 34 10.01 11.63 5.52
CA GLU A 34 9.70 11.34 6.93
C GLU A 34 10.67 10.31 7.53
N LEU A 35 10.99 9.25 6.81
CA LEU A 35 11.95 8.25 7.27
C LEU A 35 13.35 8.83 7.48
N ARG A 36 13.79 9.74 6.60
CA ARG A 36 15.05 10.47 6.78
C ARG A 36 15.01 11.39 7.99
N TYR A 37 13.88 12.07 8.21
CA TYR A 37 13.72 12.97 9.35
C TYR A 37 13.74 12.20 10.69
N ARG A 38 13.00 11.08 10.77
CA ARG A 38 12.82 10.30 12.01
C ARG A 38 13.97 9.35 12.33
N TYR A 39 14.59 8.75 11.30
CA TYR A 39 15.56 7.65 11.47
C TYR A 39 16.92 7.96 10.80
N GLY A 40 17.09 9.12 10.19
CA GLY A 40 18.31 9.49 9.45
C GLY A 40 18.39 8.90 8.04
N SER A 41 17.85 7.70 7.81
CA SER A 41 17.79 7.10 6.48
C SER A 41 16.73 6.00 6.35
N VAL A 42 16.37 5.68 5.10
CA VAL A 42 15.53 4.50 4.79
C VAL A 42 16.24 3.21 5.18
N ALA A 43 17.57 3.15 5.03
CA ALA A 43 18.37 1.97 5.38
C ALA A 43 18.32 1.69 6.90
N GLU A 44 18.43 2.74 7.71
CA GLU A 44 18.37 2.60 9.17
C GLU A 44 16.98 2.20 9.65
N TRP A 45 15.93 2.83 9.12
CA TRP A 45 14.55 2.40 9.38
C TRP A 45 14.30 0.92 9.02
N THR A 46 14.82 0.51 7.87
CA THR A 46 14.74 -0.89 7.41
C THR A 46 15.44 -1.83 8.39
N ARG A 47 16.64 -1.46 8.87
CA ARG A 47 17.44 -2.24 9.82
C ARG A 47 16.74 -2.38 11.17
N ILE A 48 16.22 -1.28 11.72
CA ILE A 48 15.49 -1.25 13.00
C ILE A 48 14.27 -2.17 12.95
N ASN A 49 13.56 -2.19 11.81
CA ASN A 49 12.36 -3.01 11.63
C ASN A 49 12.63 -4.42 11.09
N ASN A 50 13.91 -4.85 11.00
CA ASN A 50 14.31 -6.15 10.48
C ASN A 50 13.71 -6.48 9.10
N LEU A 51 13.64 -5.49 8.22
CA LEU A 51 13.08 -5.62 6.87
C LEU A 51 14.16 -5.94 5.84
N ASN A 52 13.76 -6.46 4.68
CA ASN A 52 14.66 -6.61 3.55
C ASN A 52 14.87 -5.24 2.85
N TYR A 53 16.09 -4.71 2.91
CA TYR A 53 16.43 -3.42 2.31
C TYR A 53 16.18 -3.36 0.80
N GLY A 54 16.55 -4.41 0.07
CA GLY A 54 16.32 -4.49 -1.37
C GLY A 54 14.83 -4.37 -1.72
N TYR A 55 13.98 -5.10 -1.00
CA TYR A 55 12.54 -5.00 -1.18
C TYR A 55 12.00 -3.60 -0.84
N VAL A 56 12.39 -3.02 0.30
CA VAL A 56 11.95 -1.67 0.70
C VAL A 56 12.34 -0.62 -0.34
N THR A 57 13.57 -0.70 -0.88
CA THR A 57 14.01 0.23 -1.94
C THR A 57 13.24 0.04 -3.25
N GLN A 58 12.88 -1.19 -3.62
CA GLN A 58 12.02 -1.48 -4.77
C GLN A 58 10.61 -0.92 -4.55
N VAL A 59 10.05 -1.06 -3.35
CA VAL A 59 8.74 -0.48 -3.01
C VAL A 59 8.79 1.04 -3.16
N PHE A 60 9.77 1.71 -2.56
CA PHE A 60 9.88 3.17 -2.63
C PHE A 60 10.28 3.71 -4.02
N SER A 61 10.86 2.86 -4.87
CA SER A 61 11.07 3.14 -6.29
C SER A 61 9.80 2.93 -7.13
N GLY A 62 8.83 2.15 -6.64
CA GLY A 62 7.61 1.78 -7.35
C GLY A 62 7.78 0.58 -8.27
N ILE A 63 8.82 -0.23 -8.05
CA ILE A 63 9.11 -1.46 -8.78
C ILE A 63 8.36 -2.63 -8.15
N ALA A 64 8.32 -2.69 -6.82
CA ALA A 64 7.64 -3.74 -6.07
C ALA A 64 6.35 -3.21 -5.41
N PRO A 65 5.33 -4.07 -5.25
CA PRO A 65 4.13 -3.73 -4.50
C PRO A 65 4.45 -3.56 -3.01
N GLY A 66 3.78 -2.63 -2.32
CA GLY A 66 4.09 -2.24 -0.94
C GLY A 66 3.36 -3.01 0.17
N HIS A 67 2.62 -4.07 -0.17
CA HIS A 67 1.70 -4.73 0.77
C HIS A 67 2.39 -5.28 2.03
N ASN A 68 3.62 -5.81 1.93
CA ASN A 68 4.32 -6.40 3.07
C ASN A 68 4.77 -5.38 4.12
N ILE A 69 4.93 -4.11 3.74
CA ILE A 69 5.32 -3.02 4.66
C ILE A 69 4.19 -2.04 4.93
N ARG A 70 3.04 -2.17 4.25
CA ARG A 70 1.90 -1.25 4.37
C ARG A 70 1.40 -1.14 5.81
N ALA A 71 1.16 -2.26 6.49
CA ALA A 71 0.67 -2.25 7.87
C ALA A 71 1.64 -1.56 8.83
N LEU A 72 2.95 -1.71 8.61
CA LEU A 72 3.96 -1.03 9.41
C LEU A 72 3.99 0.47 9.13
N LEU A 73 3.93 0.88 7.86
CA LEU A 73 3.83 2.28 7.48
C LEU A 73 2.58 2.95 8.06
N GLU A 74 1.45 2.22 8.10
CA GLU A 74 0.21 2.69 8.72
C GLU A 74 0.35 2.81 10.25
N LYS A 75 0.94 1.81 10.91
CA LYS A 75 1.23 1.83 12.35
C LYS A 75 2.13 2.99 12.76
N GLU A 76 3.10 3.36 11.92
CA GLU A 76 4.01 4.49 12.17
C GLU A 76 3.43 5.86 11.73
N GLY A 77 2.21 5.88 11.20
CA GLY A 77 1.55 7.09 10.70
C GLY A 77 2.21 7.68 9.45
N LEU A 78 2.97 6.88 8.70
CA LEU A 78 3.61 7.25 7.43
C LEU A 78 2.67 7.07 6.22
N LEU A 79 1.66 6.22 6.38
CA LEU A 79 0.66 5.93 5.36
C LEU A 79 -0.72 5.94 6.01
N HIS A 80 -1.70 6.55 5.37
CA HIS A 80 -3.07 6.44 5.85
C HIS A 80 -3.63 5.06 5.47
N PRO A 81 -4.40 4.42 6.38
CA PRO A 81 -5.12 3.22 6.03
C PRO A 81 -5.96 3.52 4.79
N THR A 82 -6.00 2.58 3.86
CA THR A 82 -6.94 2.66 2.74
C THR A 82 -8.32 2.46 3.34
N SER A 83 -8.95 3.56 3.76
CA SER A 83 -10.36 3.57 4.10
C SER A 83 -11.07 2.97 2.89
N LYS A 84 -11.69 1.80 3.05
CA LYS A 84 -12.93 1.53 2.33
C LYS A 84 -13.95 2.54 2.87
N GLU A 85 -13.78 3.83 2.57
CA GLU A 85 -14.90 4.75 2.57
C GLU A 85 -15.73 4.33 1.37
N VAL A 86 -16.57 3.34 1.65
CA VAL A 86 -17.86 3.16 1.01
C VAL A 86 -18.41 4.56 0.73
N LEU A 87 -18.71 4.82 -0.54
CA LEU A 87 -19.59 5.88 -1.00
C LEU A 87 -20.87 5.84 -0.15
N GLY A 88 -20.84 6.50 1.00
CA GLY A 88 -22.00 6.80 1.82
C GLY A 88 -22.64 8.04 1.23
N VAL A 89 -23.33 7.86 0.11
CA VAL A 89 -24.33 8.83 -0.34
C VAL A 89 -25.40 8.85 0.75
N GLN A 90 -25.47 9.93 1.51
CA GLN A 90 -26.67 10.36 2.22
C GLN A 90 -26.95 11.81 1.84
#